data_AF-A0A948UM70-F1
#
_entry.id   AF-A0A948UM70-F1
#
_cell.length_a   1.000
_cell.length_b   1.000
_cell.length_c   1.000
_cell.angle_alpha   90.00
_cell.angle_beta   90.00
_cell.angle_gamma   90.00
#
_symmetry.space_group_name_H-M   'P 1'
#
loop_
_entity.id
_entity.type
_entity.pdbx_description
1 polymer ?
#
loop_
_entity_poly.entity_id
_entity_poly.type
_entity_poly.pdbx_seq_one_letter_code
_entity_poly.pdbx_strand_id
1 'polypeptide(L)'
;MLTAKSIDQNNYDFLYYGERDRAFFEAVDALKNNYDGGKILITRSISDVFVNSIDTDIFNLIQESNYIYWQKTLEKPWLYARYIVMFNPKIGGWAKERDEISKKWFGKEEIYAFYNVVLNNNRYTILKINEDKLREYAWENNLNIKELPSINTSLTNWQPDEQERRIGIVQTNSINDLTSKAILSLSWKDYKKDYITNQGRVVTSDIERPTTSEGQSYALLRAIYINDKQTFDNVLLWTINSLSLSDRNLFAWLYGYKNNNIGIVDKGTATDADQDIALALLFASNKWHDSEYLDLAKLIISDIWKYETVEVNGKRFIVAGDWASAKNNKIYTINPSYLSPYTYRMFAEVDKEHDWDQIVNTSYELLDKCTSLHIDSNTSANIPPDWCAIDKNGNVLIAENINGKASSYSYDAIRTLWRIALDYTWYKDSRALNYLQRMTIWPKEWTEKQKIYSTYTHDGKMVNNEESLSHYGTQLAFFTITDKKIADEIYKKKILSQWNKEGYWGDKNNYYDQNWVWFGTALYTNNLSNLWVNKK
;
A
#
# COMPACT_ATOMS: atom_id res chain seq x y z
N MET A 1 43.10 7.49 23.53
CA MET A 1 43.36 6.61 24.68
C MET A 1 42.67 7.21 25.89
N LEU A 2 41.49 6.70 26.25
CA LEU A 2 40.86 6.94 27.54
C LEU A 2 40.60 5.56 28.13
N THR A 3 41.30 5.29 29.22
CA THR A 3 41.34 4.02 29.93
C THR A 3 40.08 3.84 30.78
N ALA A 4 39.61 2.60 30.82
CA ALA A 4 38.50 2.15 31.65
C ALA A 4 38.74 2.44 33.14
N LYS A 5 37.74 3.01 33.81
CA LYS A 5 37.59 2.94 35.26
C LYS A 5 36.59 1.84 35.58
N SER A 6 37.01 0.91 36.42
CA SER A 6 36.23 -0.18 37.00
C SER A 6 34.95 0.36 37.66
N ILE A 7 33.81 -0.19 37.26
CA ILE A 7 32.53 0.00 37.94
C ILE A 7 32.51 -0.94 39.14
N ASP A 8 32.47 -0.36 40.33
CA ASP A 8 32.35 -1.04 41.61
C ASP A 8 30.88 -1.44 41.84
N GLN A 9 30.68 -2.64 42.37
CA GLN A 9 29.42 -3.40 42.22
C GLN A 9 28.40 -3.19 43.35
N ASN A 10 28.58 -2.23 44.25
CA ASN A 10 27.70 -2.07 45.42
C ASN A 10 27.55 -0.62 45.85
N ASN A 11 26.64 0.13 45.21
CA ASN A 11 25.81 1.18 45.82
C ASN A 11 25.01 1.92 44.72
N TYR A 12 23.77 1.51 44.51
CA TYR A 12 22.77 2.39 43.90
C TYR A 12 22.11 3.19 45.03
N ASP A 13 22.23 4.52 45.00
CA ASP A 13 21.58 5.42 45.96
C ASP A 13 20.06 5.33 45.84
N PHE A 14 19.41 4.71 46.82
CA PHE A 14 17.97 4.40 46.86
C PHE A 14 17.06 5.57 47.29
N LEU A 15 17.55 6.82 47.28
CA LEU A 15 16.82 7.96 47.87
C LEU A 15 15.97 8.78 46.89
N TYR A 16 15.95 8.46 45.59
CA TYR A 16 15.18 9.23 44.59
C TYR A 16 14.20 8.41 43.73
N TYR A 17 14.06 7.12 44.01
CA TYR A 17 13.37 6.16 43.15
C TYR A 17 12.37 5.35 44.00
N GLY A 18 11.08 5.68 43.89
CA GLY A 18 9.99 5.20 44.75
C GLY A 18 9.66 3.70 44.62
N GLU A 19 8.56 3.25 45.25
CA GLU A 19 8.12 1.83 45.31
C GLU A 19 8.12 1.08 43.97
N ARG A 20 8.02 1.81 42.84
CA ARG A 20 8.19 1.32 41.47
C ARG A 20 9.50 0.57 41.27
N ASP A 21 10.62 1.19 41.64
CA ASP A 21 11.95 0.69 41.31
C ASP A 21 12.34 -0.49 42.21
N ARG A 22 11.78 -0.56 43.44
CA ARG A 22 11.93 -1.72 44.33
C ARG A 22 11.15 -2.95 43.85
N ALA A 23 9.88 -2.80 43.47
CA ALA A 23 9.09 -3.89 42.86
C ALA A 23 9.78 -4.44 41.59
N PHE A 24 10.38 -3.52 40.85
CA PHE A 24 11.13 -3.78 39.64
C PHE A 24 12.40 -4.62 39.88
N PHE A 25 13.28 -4.22 40.82
CA PHE A 25 14.51 -4.99 41.12
C PHE A 25 14.21 -6.38 41.71
N GLU A 26 13.16 -6.50 42.52
CA GLU A 26 12.69 -7.80 43.04
C GLU A 26 12.22 -8.74 41.89
N ALA A 27 11.54 -8.21 40.87
CA ALA A 27 11.10 -8.99 39.71
C ALA A 27 12.28 -9.44 38.83
N VAL A 28 13.28 -8.57 38.66
CA VAL A 28 14.53 -8.86 37.95
C VAL A 28 15.31 -9.98 38.66
N ASP A 29 15.52 -9.88 39.97
CA ASP A 29 16.24 -10.90 40.73
C ASP A 29 15.52 -12.25 40.76
N ALA A 30 14.18 -12.24 40.77
CA ALA A 30 13.38 -13.46 40.67
C ALA A 30 13.50 -14.17 39.30
N LEU A 31 13.64 -13.39 38.22
CA LEU A 31 13.81 -13.93 36.86
C LEU A 31 15.21 -14.49 36.61
N LYS A 32 16.28 -13.91 37.19
CA LYS A 32 17.67 -14.38 37.02
C LYS A 32 17.85 -15.88 37.22
N ASN A 33 17.19 -16.46 38.23
CA ASN A 33 17.34 -17.88 38.57
C ASN A 33 16.45 -18.82 37.74
N ASN A 34 15.48 -18.29 36.99
CA ASN A 34 14.46 -19.07 36.29
C ASN A 34 14.44 -18.83 34.77
N TYR A 35 15.20 -17.85 34.28
CA TYR A 35 15.20 -17.44 32.89
C TYR A 35 15.96 -18.43 32.01
N ASP A 36 15.28 -18.95 30.99
CA ASP A 36 15.78 -19.97 30.06
C ASP A 36 15.92 -19.44 28.62
N GLY A 37 16.02 -18.12 28.46
CA GLY A 37 16.30 -17.47 27.17
C GLY A 37 15.08 -17.26 26.26
N GLY A 38 13.86 -17.51 26.72
CA GLY A 38 12.65 -17.22 25.94
C GLY A 38 12.16 -15.79 26.06
N LYS A 39 11.26 -15.38 25.16
CA LYS A 39 10.80 -13.99 25.11
C LYS A 39 10.00 -13.57 26.35
N ILE A 40 10.19 -12.34 26.79
CA ILE A 40 9.54 -11.73 27.95
C ILE A 40 8.61 -10.61 27.47
N LEU A 41 7.31 -10.75 27.73
CA LEU A 41 6.34 -9.67 27.54
C LEU A 41 6.39 -8.74 28.76
N ILE A 42 6.72 -7.48 28.51
CA ILE A 42 6.90 -6.45 29.54
C ILE A 42 6.62 -5.06 28.98
N THR A 43 6.23 -4.11 29.83
CA THR A 43 6.06 -2.70 29.43
C THR A 43 7.41 -2.00 29.18
N ARG A 44 7.45 -1.02 28.25
CA ARG A 44 8.65 -0.31 27.79
C ARG A 44 9.37 0.47 28.87
N SER A 45 8.67 1.00 29.86
CA SER A 45 9.18 2.01 30.80
C SER A 45 10.42 1.62 31.62
N ILE A 46 10.92 0.39 31.45
CA ILE A 46 11.91 -0.28 32.30
C ILE A 46 12.87 -1.23 31.53
N SER A 47 12.97 -1.09 30.20
CA SER A 47 13.74 -1.97 29.29
C SER A 47 15.24 -2.06 29.61
N ASP A 48 15.88 -0.91 29.82
CA ASP A 48 17.34 -0.78 29.83
C ASP A 48 17.98 -1.43 31.06
N VAL A 49 17.20 -1.59 32.13
CA VAL A 49 17.68 -2.21 33.37
C VAL A 49 17.47 -3.73 33.34
N PHE A 50 16.46 -4.26 32.62
CA PHE A 50 16.28 -5.71 32.43
C PHE A 50 17.40 -6.32 31.57
N VAL A 51 17.72 -5.70 30.42
CA VAL A 51 18.78 -6.16 29.50
C VAL A 51 20.10 -6.37 30.24
N ASN A 52 20.49 -5.40 31.06
CA ASN A 52 21.75 -5.44 31.81
C ASN A 52 21.73 -6.41 33.01
N SER A 53 20.56 -6.71 33.58
CA SER A 53 20.46 -7.43 34.85
C SER A 53 20.25 -8.94 34.71
N ILE A 54 19.53 -9.41 33.69
CA ILE A 54 19.31 -10.85 33.45
C ILE A 54 20.18 -11.42 32.32
N ASP A 55 21.23 -10.69 31.93
CA ASP A 55 22.16 -11.04 30.83
C ASP A 55 21.41 -11.52 29.57
N THR A 56 20.45 -10.70 29.13
CA THR A 56 19.63 -11.03 27.96
C THR A 56 19.65 -9.94 26.92
N ASP A 57 19.48 -10.33 25.67
CA ASP A 57 19.38 -9.42 24.54
C ASP A 57 18.05 -8.64 24.58
N ILE A 58 18.09 -7.36 24.21
CA ILE A 58 16.89 -6.53 24.03
C ILE A 58 15.89 -7.17 23.04
N PHE A 59 16.36 -8.00 22.10
CA PHE A 59 15.51 -8.76 21.17
C PHE A 59 14.65 -9.86 21.84
N ASN A 60 14.94 -10.21 23.09
CA ASN A 60 14.11 -11.11 23.89
C ASN A 60 13.01 -10.38 24.67
N LEU A 61 12.98 -9.05 24.65
CA LEU A 61 11.92 -8.26 25.28
C LEU A 61 10.85 -7.88 24.24
N ILE A 62 9.60 -8.25 24.50
CA ILE A 62 8.44 -7.81 23.72
C ILE A 62 7.82 -6.60 24.43
N GLN A 63 7.94 -5.42 23.81
CA GLN A 63 7.50 -4.14 24.38
C GLN A 63 6.84 -3.24 23.33
N GLU A 64 6.15 -2.19 23.79
CA GLU A 64 5.35 -1.29 22.94
C GLU A 64 6.17 -0.60 21.84
N SER A 65 7.46 -0.34 22.07
CA SER A 65 8.33 0.40 21.15
C SER A 65 9.23 -0.45 20.27
N ASN A 66 9.35 -1.75 20.55
CA ASN A 66 10.36 -2.59 19.90
C ASN A 66 9.75 -3.82 19.22
N TYR A 67 8.45 -4.08 19.40
CA TYR A 67 7.81 -5.27 18.85
C TYR A 67 6.66 -4.95 17.90
N ILE A 68 6.87 -5.29 16.63
CA ILE A 68 5.95 -5.08 15.51
C ILE A 68 4.60 -5.83 15.66
N TYR A 69 4.47 -6.76 16.61
CA TYR A 69 3.20 -7.43 16.98
C TYR A 69 2.76 -7.15 18.40
N TRP A 70 3.23 -6.06 19.03
CA TRP A 70 2.86 -5.69 20.39
C TRP A 70 1.35 -5.90 20.68
N GLN A 71 0.48 -5.39 19.80
CA GLN A 71 -0.97 -5.51 19.97
C GLN A 71 -1.46 -6.97 19.91
N LYS A 72 -0.95 -7.78 18.98
CA LYS A 72 -1.33 -9.20 18.87
C LYS A 72 -0.75 -10.04 20.02
N THR A 73 0.48 -9.77 20.45
CA THR A 73 1.05 -10.41 21.64
C THR A 73 0.25 -10.04 22.88
N LEU A 74 -0.20 -8.80 22.99
CA LEU A 74 -1.07 -8.37 24.07
C LEU A 74 -2.44 -9.09 24.01
N GLU A 75 -2.96 -9.45 22.83
CA GLU A 75 -4.18 -10.25 22.66
C GLU A 75 -4.02 -11.75 22.94
N LYS A 76 -2.93 -12.38 22.50
CA LYS A 76 -2.68 -13.82 22.68
C LYS A 76 -1.24 -14.06 23.11
N PRO A 77 -0.86 -13.67 24.34
CA PRO A 77 0.53 -13.69 24.77
C PRO A 77 1.14 -15.09 24.75
N TRP A 78 0.34 -16.13 24.99
CA TRP A 78 0.78 -17.53 24.96
C TRP A 78 1.32 -18.01 23.62
N LEU A 79 1.07 -17.28 22.52
CA LEU A 79 1.65 -17.59 21.22
C LEU A 79 3.07 -17.04 21.05
N TYR A 80 3.43 -15.97 21.77
CA TYR A 80 4.63 -15.18 21.48
C TYR A 80 5.58 -15.01 22.68
N ALA A 81 5.07 -15.05 23.92
CA ALA A 81 5.83 -14.75 25.12
C ALA A 81 5.98 -15.98 26.02
N ARG A 82 7.22 -16.32 26.38
CA ARG A 82 7.52 -17.39 27.34
C ARG A 82 7.28 -16.92 28.77
N TYR A 83 7.59 -15.66 29.05
CA TYR A 83 7.34 -15.02 30.34
C TYR A 83 6.46 -13.78 30.19
N ILE A 84 5.64 -13.51 31.20
CA ILE A 84 4.92 -12.25 31.35
C ILE A 84 5.24 -11.67 32.72
N VAL A 85 5.58 -10.39 32.74
CA VAL A 85 5.70 -9.61 33.98
C VAL A 85 4.49 -8.70 34.08
N MET A 86 3.66 -8.90 35.11
CA MET A 86 2.49 -8.07 35.40
C MET A 86 2.67 -7.36 36.72
N PHE A 87 2.50 -6.03 36.75
CA PHE A 87 2.52 -5.26 37.97
C PHE A 87 1.13 -5.21 38.62
N ASN A 88 1.07 -5.22 39.95
CA ASN A 88 -0.20 -5.12 40.67
C ASN A 88 -0.74 -3.68 40.56
N PRO A 89 -1.85 -3.44 39.84
CA PRO A 89 -2.40 -2.10 39.67
C PRO A 89 -2.97 -1.51 40.97
N LYS A 90 -3.09 -2.32 42.05
CA LYS A 90 -3.59 -1.88 43.36
C LYS A 90 -2.53 -1.22 44.24
N ILE A 91 -1.24 -1.39 43.96
CA ILE A 91 -0.15 -0.90 44.81
C ILE A 91 0.56 0.34 44.24
N GLY A 92 0.41 0.63 42.93
CA GLY A 92 0.97 1.84 42.33
C GLY A 92 0.04 2.45 41.28
N GLY A 93 -0.26 3.76 41.41
CA GLY A 93 -1.10 4.49 40.45
C GLY A 93 -0.56 4.44 39.01
N TRP A 94 0.76 4.34 38.85
CA TRP A 94 1.40 4.23 37.54
C TRP A 94 1.02 2.95 36.78
N ALA A 95 0.96 1.80 37.45
CA ALA A 95 0.68 0.51 36.80
C ALA A 95 -0.78 0.48 36.30
N LYS A 96 -1.69 1.04 37.10
CA LYS A 96 -3.09 1.23 36.71
C LYS A 96 -3.25 2.10 35.46
N GLU A 97 -2.39 3.12 35.29
CA GLU A 97 -2.51 4.10 34.20
C GLU A 97 -1.66 3.78 32.96
N ARG A 98 -0.57 3.01 33.09
CA ARG A 98 0.45 2.90 32.03
C ARG A 98 0.96 1.49 31.74
N ASP A 99 0.59 0.48 32.52
CA ASP A 99 0.94 -0.91 32.21
C ASP A 99 -0.21 -1.60 31.45
N GLU A 100 -0.14 -1.56 30.12
CA GLU A 100 -1.14 -2.14 29.22
C GLU A 100 -1.31 -3.66 29.41
N ILE A 101 -0.27 -4.38 29.87
CA ILE A 101 -0.34 -5.81 30.14
C ILE A 101 -1.23 -6.04 31.35
N SER A 102 -0.96 -5.33 32.45
CA SER A 102 -1.75 -5.46 33.68
C SER A 102 -3.17 -4.92 33.51
N LYS A 103 -3.37 -3.85 32.74
CA LYS A 103 -4.72 -3.38 32.38
C LYS A 103 -5.55 -4.46 31.71
N LYS A 104 -4.92 -5.26 30.83
CA LYS A 104 -5.62 -6.29 30.07
C LYS A 104 -5.82 -7.58 30.86
N TRP A 105 -4.76 -8.06 31.53
CA TRP A 105 -4.69 -9.44 32.03
C TRP A 105 -4.74 -9.58 33.55
N PHE A 106 -4.57 -8.50 34.34
CA PHE A 106 -4.58 -8.61 35.80
C PHE A 106 -5.93 -9.16 36.31
N GLY A 107 -5.88 -10.31 36.97
CA GLY A 107 -7.06 -10.99 37.52
C GLY A 107 -7.96 -11.70 36.51
N LYS A 108 -7.55 -11.83 35.24
CA LYS A 108 -8.31 -12.59 34.22
C LYS A 108 -7.96 -14.07 34.27
N GLU A 109 -8.93 -14.95 34.45
CA GLU A 109 -8.68 -16.41 34.51
C GLU A 109 -8.07 -16.97 33.22
N GLU A 110 -8.40 -16.38 32.06
CA GLU A 110 -7.91 -16.80 30.75
C GLU A 110 -6.37 -16.83 30.66
N ILE A 111 -5.66 -15.87 31.27
CA ILE A 111 -4.19 -15.88 31.21
C ILE A 111 -3.61 -17.06 32.01
N TYR A 112 -4.26 -17.45 33.10
CA TYR A 112 -3.82 -18.55 33.97
C TYR A 112 -4.17 -19.93 33.38
N ALA A 113 -5.03 -20.00 32.36
CA ALA A 113 -5.23 -21.23 31.59
C ALA A 113 -3.98 -21.61 30.78
N PHE A 114 -3.16 -20.63 30.41
CA PHE A 114 -1.96 -20.82 29.59
C PHE A 114 -0.65 -20.64 30.35
N TYR A 115 -0.67 -20.08 31.55
CA TYR A 115 0.53 -19.74 32.29
C TYR A 115 0.49 -20.21 33.74
N ASN A 116 1.63 -20.69 34.23
CA ASN A 116 1.85 -21.01 35.62
C ASN A 116 2.45 -19.79 36.34
N VAL A 117 1.99 -19.55 37.58
CA VAL A 117 2.59 -18.54 38.45
C VAL A 117 3.97 -19.02 38.91
N VAL A 118 5.02 -18.32 38.48
CA VAL A 118 6.39 -18.55 38.95
C VAL A 118 6.63 -17.82 40.26
N LEU A 119 6.14 -16.59 40.32
CA LEU A 119 6.23 -15.76 41.52
C LEU A 119 5.03 -14.83 41.58
N ASN A 120 4.47 -14.68 42.78
CA ASN A 120 3.43 -13.71 43.05
C ASN A 120 3.70 -13.07 44.41
N ASN A 121 3.74 -11.75 44.43
CA ASN A 121 3.77 -10.99 45.68
C ASN A 121 2.79 -9.82 45.60
N ASN A 122 2.78 -8.99 46.63
CA ASN A 122 1.85 -7.86 46.67
C ASN A 122 2.07 -6.86 45.51
N ARG A 123 3.25 -6.80 44.90
CA ARG A 123 3.62 -5.79 43.90
C ARG A 123 3.60 -6.27 42.44
N TYR A 124 3.86 -7.54 42.17
CA TYR A 124 3.87 -8.08 40.81
C TYR A 124 3.65 -9.59 40.77
N THR A 125 3.36 -10.08 39.57
CA THR A 125 3.22 -11.50 39.23
C THR A 125 4.10 -11.81 38.02
N ILE A 126 4.90 -12.87 38.12
CA ILE A 126 5.65 -13.43 37.00
C ILE A 126 4.98 -14.73 36.59
N LEU A 127 4.63 -14.80 35.32
CA LEU A 127 4.00 -15.95 34.70
C LEU A 127 4.99 -16.60 33.74
N LYS A 128 5.04 -17.94 33.72
CA LYS A 128 5.76 -18.74 32.73
C LYS A 128 4.79 -19.63 31.98
N ILE A 129 4.97 -19.73 30.67
CA ILE A 129 4.10 -20.52 29.80
C ILE A 129 3.96 -21.95 30.34
N ASN A 130 2.72 -22.44 30.38
CA ASN A 130 2.42 -23.84 30.63
C ASN A 130 2.49 -24.57 29.27
N GLU A 131 3.60 -25.26 29.04
CA GLU A 131 3.85 -25.91 27.74
C GLU A 131 2.83 -27.01 27.43
N ASP A 132 2.28 -27.71 28.42
CA ASP A 132 1.28 -28.77 28.21
C ASP A 132 -0.06 -28.17 27.76
N LYS A 133 -0.50 -27.08 28.40
CA LYS A 133 -1.69 -26.34 27.97
C LYS A 133 -1.53 -25.69 26.61
N LEU A 134 -0.33 -25.21 26.31
CA LEU A 134 -0.04 -24.70 24.97
C LEU A 134 0.03 -25.83 23.93
N ARG A 135 0.46 -27.06 24.28
CA ARG A 135 0.40 -28.24 23.42
C ARG A 135 -1.03 -28.63 23.09
N GLU A 136 -1.91 -28.68 24.10
CA GLU A 136 -3.35 -28.94 23.92
C GLU A 136 -3.96 -27.90 22.98
N TYR A 137 -3.75 -26.61 23.26
CA TYR A 137 -4.26 -25.53 22.43
C TYR A 137 -3.70 -25.55 21.00
N ALA A 138 -2.40 -25.81 20.83
CA ALA A 138 -1.78 -25.91 19.52
C ALA A 138 -2.37 -27.08 18.72
N TRP A 139 -2.62 -28.22 19.37
CA TRP A 139 -3.27 -29.36 18.73
C TRP A 139 -4.70 -29.03 18.29
N GLU A 140 -5.52 -28.46 19.19
CA GLU A 140 -6.91 -28.08 18.91
C GLU A 140 -7.04 -27.04 17.80
N ASN A 141 -6.05 -26.14 17.69
CA ASN A 141 -6.03 -25.05 16.71
C ASN A 141 -5.14 -25.34 15.50
N ASN A 142 -4.65 -26.58 15.35
CA ASN A 142 -3.78 -27.02 14.25
C ASN A 142 -2.53 -26.14 14.04
N LEU A 143 -1.89 -25.75 15.15
CA LEU A 143 -0.69 -24.93 15.17
C LEU A 143 0.58 -25.80 15.24
N ASN A 144 1.61 -25.40 14.50
CA ASN A 144 2.94 -25.97 14.60
C ASN A 144 3.64 -25.44 15.85
N ILE A 145 3.57 -26.24 16.91
CA ILE A 145 4.13 -25.89 18.21
C ILE A 145 5.63 -25.58 18.19
N LYS A 146 6.41 -26.20 17.28
CA LYS A 146 7.86 -25.98 17.20
C LYS A 146 8.21 -24.57 16.74
N GLU A 147 7.24 -23.88 16.16
CA GLU A 147 7.40 -22.55 15.60
C GLU A 147 6.82 -21.48 16.53
N LEU A 148 6.26 -21.84 17.70
CA LEU A 148 5.76 -20.86 18.67
C LEU A 148 6.91 -20.21 19.45
N PRO A 149 7.10 -18.87 19.40
CA PRO A 149 8.15 -18.18 20.16
C PRO A 149 8.03 -18.32 21.68
N SER A 150 6.83 -18.58 22.21
CA SER A 150 6.64 -18.85 23.63
C SER A 150 7.32 -20.15 24.08
N ILE A 151 7.57 -21.10 23.18
CA ILE A 151 8.25 -22.37 23.48
C ILE A 151 9.65 -22.43 22.85
N ASN A 152 9.82 -21.95 21.63
CA ASN A 152 11.07 -22.06 20.89
C ASN A 152 12.00 -20.87 21.15
N THR A 153 12.95 -21.04 22.06
CA THR A 153 13.94 -20.03 22.46
C THR A 153 15.03 -19.78 21.42
N SER A 154 15.14 -20.62 20.37
CA SER A 154 16.12 -20.44 19.29
C SER A 154 15.69 -19.46 18.20
N LEU A 155 14.44 -18.97 18.25
CA LEU A 155 13.89 -17.99 17.30
C LEU A 155 14.38 -16.57 17.64
N THR A 156 15.61 -16.26 17.24
CA THR A 156 16.27 -14.98 17.52
C THR A 156 16.09 -13.92 16.43
N ASN A 157 15.99 -14.32 15.15
CA ASN A 157 15.69 -13.44 14.01
C ASN A 157 14.23 -13.62 13.56
N TRP A 158 13.44 -12.55 13.63
CA TRP A 158 11.99 -12.64 13.40
C TRP A 158 11.58 -11.92 12.13
N GLN A 159 11.24 -12.68 11.08
CA GLN A 159 10.36 -12.25 9.99
C GLN A 159 8.92 -12.60 10.36
N PRO A 160 8.13 -11.64 10.83
CA PRO A 160 6.98 -12.01 11.64
C PRO A 160 5.81 -12.66 10.89
N ASP A 161 5.58 -12.22 9.66
CA ASP A 161 4.60 -12.86 8.77
C ASP A 161 5.04 -14.27 8.38
N GLU A 162 6.35 -14.54 8.33
CA GLU A 162 6.88 -15.88 8.10
C GLU A 162 6.68 -16.77 9.32
N GLN A 163 6.87 -16.22 10.52
CA GLN A 163 6.70 -17.00 11.73
C GLN A 163 5.22 -17.32 12.03
N GLU A 164 4.29 -16.37 11.85
CA GLU A 164 2.84 -16.67 12.00
C GLU A 164 2.35 -17.73 10.99
N ARG A 165 2.95 -17.80 9.80
CA ARG A 165 2.75 -18.88 8.83
C ARG A 165 3.31 -20.20 9.30
N ARG A 166 4.56 -20.20 9.80
CA ARG A 166 5.22 -21.38 10.34
C ARG A 166 4.46 -21.94 11.53
N ILE A 167 3.86 -21.08 12.37
CA ILE A 167 2.98 -21.45 13.49
C ILE A 167 1.62 -21.98 13.00
N GLY A 168 1.06 -21.46 11.90
CA GLY A 168 -0.26 -21.88 11.39
C GLY A 168 -1.44 -21.04 11.93
N ILE A 169 -1.19 -19.87 12.53
CA ILE A 169 -2.23 -18.94 13.01
C ILE A 169 -3.01 -18.32 11.83
N VAL A 170 -2.35 -18.17 10.69
CA VAL A 170 -2.97 -17.68 9.45
C VAL A 170 -3.49 -18.88 8.66
N GLN A 171 -4.81 -19.12 8.71
CA GLN A 171 -5.47 -20.04 7.79
C GLN A 171 -5.38 -19.47 6.37
N THR A 172 -4.82 -20.25 5.45
CA THR A 172 -4.58 -19.80 4.09
C THR A 172 -5.85 -19.86 3.26
N ASN A 173 -6.29 -18.70 2.78
CA ASN A 173 -6.94 -18.63 1.49
C ASN A 173 -5.88 -18.91 0.40
N SER A 174 -5.59 -20.20 0.17
CA SER A 174 -4.71 -20.75 -0.87
C SER A 174 -3.21 -20.35 -0.82
N ILE A 175 -2.35 -21.30 -1.17
CA ILE A 175 -0.88 -21.12 -1.36
C ILE A 175 -0.55 -19.99 -2.36
N ASN A 176 -1.49 -19.61 -3.21
CA ASN A 176 -1.32 -18.54 -4.19
C ASN A 176 -1.25 -17.14 -3.56
N ASP A 177 -2.02 -16.85 -2.50
CA ASP A 177 -2.10 -15.50 -1.90
C ASP A 177 -0.81 -15.12 -1.13
N LEU A 178 -0.20 -16.10 -0.47
CA LEU A 178 1.10 -15.95 0.22
C LEU A 178 2.27 -15.79 -0.75
N THR A 179 2.24 -16.48 -1.89
CA THR A 179 3.21 -16.31 -2.96
C THR A 179 3.07 -14.92 -3.57
N SER A 180 1.84 -14.43 -3.73
CA SER A 180 1.56 -13.12 -4.33
C SER A 180 2.00 -11.95 -3.47
N LYS A 181 1.74 -11.94 -2.15
CA LYS A 181 2.30 -10.89 -1.26
C LYS A 181 3.83 -10.89 -1.25
N ALA A 182 4.46 -12.06 -1.24
CA ALA A 182 5.91 -12.16 -1.34
C ALA A 182 6.43 -11.63 -2.68
N ILE A 183 5.77 -11.95 -3.80
CA ILE A 183 6.08 -11.42 -5.13
C ILE A 183 5.95 -9.89 -5.16
N LEU A 184 4.86 -9.32 -4.62
CA LEU A 184 4.65 -7.87 -4.57
C LEU A 184 5.69 -7.15 -3.72
N SER A 185 6.10 -7.74 -2.59
CA SER A 185 7.14 -7.19 -1.71
C SER A 185 8.55 -7.32 -2.31
N LEU A 186 8.89 -8.46 -2.91
CA LEU A 186 10.18 -8.67 -3.58
C LEU A 186 10.33 -7.73 -4.77
N SER A 187 9.26 -7.54 -5.54
CA SER A 187 9.28 -6.58 -6.65
C SER A 187 9.30 -5.14 -6.23
N TRP A 188 8.73 -4.79 -5.08
CA TRP A 188 8.95 -3.47 -4.52
C TRP A 188 10.42 -3.26 -4.14
N LYS A 189 11.05 -4.26 -3.52
CA LYS A 189 12.48 -4.19 -3.15
C LYS A 189 13.38 -3.97 -4.37
N ASP A 190 13.18 -4.73 -5.44
CA ASP A 190 13.97 -4.58 -6.67
C ASP A 190 13.66 -3.27 -7.41
N TYR A 191 12.38 -2.91 -7.53
CA TYR A 191 11.96 -1.65 -8.16
C TYR A 191 12.58 -0.43 -7.49
N LYS A 192 12.63 -0.39 -6.15
CA LYS A 192 13.27 0.72 -5.43
C LYS A 192 14.73 0.88 -5.83
N LYS A 193 15.47 -0.22 -5.99
CA LYS A 193 16.89 -0.20 -6.35
C LYS A 193 17.12 0.37 -7.76
N ASP A 194 16.29 -0.01 -8.72
CA ASP A 194 16.53 0.32 -10.13
C ASP A 194 15.90 1.67 -10.52
N TYR A 195 14.79 2.05 -9.88
CA TYR A 195 13.96 3.20 -10.29
C TYR A 195 13.83 4.31 -9.26
N ILE A 196 14.12 4.09 -7.97
CA ILE A 196 14.02 5.14 -6.95
C ILE A 196 15.41 5.50 -6.45
N THR A 197 15.82 6.75 -6.68
CA THR A 197 17.08 7.26 -6.13
C THR A 197 16.99 7.39 -4.60
N ASN A 198 18.14 7.46 -3.93
CA ASN A 198 18.21 7.66 -2.48
C ASN A 198 17.48 8.93 -1.98
N GLN A 199 17.24 9.90 -2.86
CA GLN A 199 16.53 11.14 -2.54
C GLN A 199 15.02 11.05 -2.76
N GLY A 200 14.48 9.93 -3.27
CA GLY A 200 13.04 9.77 -3.56
C GLY A 200 12.63 10.10 -5.00
N ARG A 201 13.56 10.48 -5.87
CA ARG A 201 13.28 10.65 -7.31
C ARG A 201 13.03 9.29 -7.97
N VAL A 202 11.86 9.10 -8.57
CA VAL A 202 11.54 8.01 -9.49
C VAL A 202 12.03 8.39 -10.88
N VAL A 203 12.70 7.48 -11.55
CA VAL A 203 13.23 7.70 -12.90
C VAL A 203 12.89 6.53 -13.80
N THR A 204 12.75 6.78 -15.11
CA THR A 204 12.69 5.70 -16.09
C THR A 204 14.08 5.11 -16.36
N SER A 205 14.12 4.03 -17.13
CA SER A 205 15.35 3.38 -17.61
C SER A 205 15.93 4.03 -18.88
N ASP A 206 15.31 5.08 -19.41
CA ASP A 206 15.79 5.77 -20.60
C ASP A 206 17.16 6.43 -20.34
N ILE A 207 17.91 6.71 -21.42
CA ILE A 207 19.30 7.24 -21.35
C ILE A 207 19.41 8.47 -20.43
N GLU A 208 18.45 9.38 -20.52
CA GLU A 208 18.44 10.64 -19.74
C GLU A 208 17.71 10.51 -18.40
N ARG A 209 17.15 9.32 -18.11
CA ARG A 209 16.43 8.98 -16.87
C ARG A 209 15.43 10.08 -16.44
N PRO A 210 14.46 10.46 -17.30
CA PRO A 210 13.45 11.43 -16.95
C PRO A 210 12.59 10.94 -15.77
N THR A 211 11.94 11.90 -15.12
CA THR A 211 10.94 11.68 -14.09
C THR A 211 9.63 12.26 -14.57
N THR A 212 8.56 11.49 -14.45
CA THR A 212 7.20 11.99 -14.61
C THR A 212 6.50 12.10 -13.27
N SER A 213 5.54 13.02 -13.14
CA SER A 213 4.64 13.07 -11.98
C SER A 213 3.89 11.74 -11.82
N GLU A 214 3.49 11.12 -12.94
CA GLU A 214 2.92 9.77 -13.00
C GLU A 214 3.82 8.74 -12.31
N GLY A 215 5.13 8.78 -12.59
CA GLY A 215 6.05 7.84 -11.99
C GLY A 215 6.22 8.03 -10.49
N GLN A 216 6.20 9.28 -10.02
CA GLN A 216 6.15 9.60 -8.58
C GLN A 216 4.86 9.06 -7.94
N SER A 217 3.71 9.25 -8.58
CA SER A 217 2.41 8.83 -8.05
C SER A 217 2.32 7.30 -7.90
N TYR A 218 2.84 6.55 -8.88
CA TYR A 218 2.90 5.09 -8.81
C TYR A 218 3.77 4.60 -7.64
N ALA A 219 4.92 5.23 -7.41
CA ALA A 219 5.78 4.87 -6.29
C ALA A 219 5.11 5.16 -4.94
N LEU A 220 4.39 6.28 -4.80
CA LEU A 220 3.63 6.59 -3.59
C LEU A 220 2.53 5.55 -3.34
N LEU A 221 1.75 5.22 -4.37
CA LEU A 221 0.70 4.20 -4.26
C LEU A 221 1.28 2.83 -3.88
N ARG A 222 2.37 2.39 -4.52
CA ARG A 222 3.02 1.11 -4.17
C ARG A 222 3.58 1.12 -2.75
N ALA A 223 4.23 2.21 -2.34
CA ALA A 223 4.80 2.34 -1.00
C ALA A 223 3.73 2.25 0.10
N ILE A 224 2.58 2.92 -0.07
CA ILE A 224 1.51 2.88 0.94
C ILE A 224 0.89 1.47 1.06
N TYR A 225 0.72 0.75 -0.06
CA TYR A 225 0.22 -0.63 -0.03
C TYR A 225 1.20 -1.62 0.60
N ILE A 226 2.51 -1.50 0.31
CA ILE A 226 3.56 -2.33 0.93
C ILE A 226 3.93 -1.85 2.35
N ASN A 227 3.31 -0.77 2.85
CA ASN A 227 3.56 -0.19 4.17
C ASN A 227 5.01 0.30 4.36
N ASP A 228 5.57 0.92 3.32
CA ASP A 228 6.93 1.47 3.31
C ASP A 228 6.90 3.00 3.51
N LYS A 229 6.65 3.43 4.74
CA LYS A 229 6.52 4.86 5.09
C LYS A 229 7.77 5.66 4.74
N GLN A 230 8.95 5.12 5.00
CA GLN A 230 10.20 5.83 4.74
C GLN A 230 10.38 6.15 3.25
N THR A 231 10.12 5.18 2.37
CA THR A 231 10.22 5.43 0.92
C THR A 231 9.12 6.38 0.47
N PHE A 232 7.90 6.24 1.00
CA PHE A 232 6.79 7.16 0.72
C PHE A 232 7.18 8.61 1.03
N ASP A 233 7.68 8.87 2.24
CA ASP A 233 8.05 10.22 2.68
C ASP A 233 9.17 10.82 1.83
N ASN A 234 10.18 10.02 1.48
CA ASN A 234 11.26 10.47 0.60
C ASN A 234 10.75 10.81 -0.80
N VAL A 235 9.91 9.94 -1.39
CA VAL A 235 9.32 10.17 -2.71
C VAL A 235 8.44 11.42 -2.70
N LEU A 236 7.58 11.56 -1.68
CA LEU A 236 6.70 12.72 -1.52
C LEU A 236 7.50 14.02 -1.37
N LEU A 237 8.50 14.03 -0.49
CA LEU A 237 9.35 15.20 -0.28
C LEU A 237 10.09 15.60 -1.56
N TRP A 238 10.60 14.62 -2.33
CA TRP A 238 11.22 14.90 -3.62
C TRP A 238 10.23 15.49 -4.61
N THR A 239 9.02 14.92 -4.72
CA THR A 239 7.93 15.40 -5.57
C THR A 239 7.62 16.86 -5.26
N ILE A 240 7.40 17.19 -3.98
CA ILE A 240 7.11 18.56 -3.55
C ILE A 240 8.26 19.50 -3.89
N ASN A 241 9.50 19.13 -3.56
CA ASN A 241 10.64 20.03 -3.77
C ASN A 241 11.00 20.25 -5.25
N SER A 242 10.72 19.28 -6.11
CA SER A 242 11.25 19.26 -7.48
C SER A 242 10.19 19.50 -8.56
N LEU A 243 8.93 19.17 -8.29
CA LEU A 243 7.84 19.24 -9.26
C LEU A 243 6.78 20.29 -8.92
N SER A 244 6.71 20.82 -7.70
CA SER A 244 5.66 21.78 -7.34
C SER A 244 5.66 23.02 -8.23
N LEU A 245 4.47 23.43 -8.63
CA LEU A 245 4.25 24.68 -9.35
C LEU A 245 4.13 25.84 -8.36
N SER A 246 4.57 27.03 -8.76
CA SER A 246 4.62 28.19 -7.86
C SER A 246 3.27 28.86 -7.60
N ASP A 247 2.27 28.59 -8.43
CA ASP A 247 0.97 29.26 -8.44
C ASP A 247 -0.21 28.33 -8.08
N ARG A 248 0.07 27.06 -7.77
CA ARG A 248 -0.90 26.01 -7.41
C ARG A 248 -0.19 24.83 -6.74
N ASN A 249 -0.92 24.02 -6.00
CA ASN A 249 -0.46 22.83 -5.29
C ASN A 249 -0.41 21.57 -6.17
N LEU A 250 -0.21 21.73 -7.49
CA LEU A 250 -0.10 20.63 -8.46
C LEU A 250 1.34 20.49 -8.95
N PHE A 251 1.62 19.37 -9.62
CA PHE A 251 2.98 18.99 -9.98
C PHE A 251 3.22 19.06 -11.49
N ALA A 252 4.37 19.64 -11.87
CA ALA A 252 4.87 19.61 -13.24
C ALA A 252 5.05 18.15 -13.70
N TRP A 253 4.56 17.83 -14.90
CA TRP A 253 4.50 16.45 -15.36
C TRP A 253 5.85 15.87 -15.76
N LEU A 254 6.84 16.71 -16.15
CA LEU A 254 8.12 16.23 -16.68
C LEU A 254 9.32 16.96 -16.09
N TYR A 255 10.22 16.19 -15.50
CA TYR A 255 11.51 16.61 -14.97
C TYR A 255 12.65 15.80 -15.58
N GLY A 256 13.73 16.46 -15.98
CA GLY A 256 14.83 15.82 -16.70
C GLY A 256 15.86 16.83 -17.19
N TYR A 257 16.63 16.46 -18.20
CA TYR A 257 17.61 17.36 -18.81
C TYR A 257 16.93 18.29 -19.83
N LYS A 258 17.23 19.59 -19.70
CA LYS A 258 16.87 20.63 -20.68
C LYS A 258 18.08 21.54 -20.87
N ASN A 259 18.64 21.55 -22.08
CA ASN A 259 19.84 22.34 -22.42
C ASN A 259 21.00 22.10 -21.45
N ASN A 260 21.33 20.83 -21.18
CA ASN A 260 22.37 20.38 -20.23
C ASN A 260 22.12 20.71 -18.74
N ASN A 261 20.99 21.31 -18.39
CA ASN A 261 20.60 21.53 -16.99
C ASN A 261 19.50 20.56 -16.59
N ILE A 262 19.60 20.03 -15.37
CA ILE A 262 18.56 19.18 -14.81
C ILE A 262 17.49 20.05 -14.12
N GLY A 263 16.22 19.79 -14.39
CA GLY A 263 15.11 20.57 -13.83
C GLY A 263 13.76 20.21 -14.45
N ILE A 264 12.75 21.03 -14.18
CA ILE A 264 11.44 20.92 -14.84
C ILE A 264 11.60 21.20 -16.33
N VAL A 265 11.27 20.21 -17.16
CA VAL A 265 11.35 20.29 -18.63
C VAL A 265 10.08 20.92 -19.19
N ASP A 266 8.94 20.45 -18.67
CA ASP A 266 7.59 20.90 -19.00
C ASP A 266 6.77 21.07 -17.71
N LYS A 267 6.08 22.22 -17.62
CA LYS A 267 5.33 22.67 -16.45
C LYS A 267 3.85 22.27 -16.49
N GLY A 268 3.34 21.75 -17.60
CA GLY A 268 1.95 21.26 -17.64
C GLY A 268 1.72 20.23 -16.54
N THR A 269 0.50 20.15 -16.03
CA THR A 269 0.11 19.08 -15.10
C THR A 269 -0.37 17.85 -15.85
N ALA A 270 -0.46 16.73 -15.15
CA ALA A 270 -1.04 15.48 -15.64
C ALA A 270 -2.03 14.97 -14.60
N THR A 271 -3.32 15.05 -14.92
CA THR A 271 -4.38 14.87 -13.93
C THR A 271 -4.37 13.50 -13.29
N ASP A 272 -3.97 12.44 -13.99
CA ASP A 272 -3.81 11.11 -13.39
C ASP A 272 -2.81 11.10 -12.24
N ALA A 273 -1.66 11.75 -12.42
CA ALA A 273 -0.63 11.83 -11.41
C ALA A 273 -1.10 12.60 -10.18
N ASP A 274 -1.69 13.79 -10.37
CA ASP A 274 -2.16 14.62 -9.26
C ASP A 274 -3.27 13.91 -8.46
N GLN A 275 -4.20 13.22 -9.13
CA GLN A 275 -5.23 12.40 -8.48
C GLN A 275 -4.64 11.21 -7.70
N ASP A 276 -3.67 10.49 -8.29
CA ASP A 276 -3.04 9.34 -7.65
C ASP A 276 -2.18 9.76 -6.44
N ILE A 277 -1.53 10.93 -6.49
CA ILE A 277 -0.82 11.53 -5.34
C ILE A 277 -1.81 11.88 -4.23
N ALA A 278 -2.91 12.57 -4.55
CA ALA A 278 -3.93 12.91 -3.56
C ALA A 278 -4.53 11.65 -2.91
N LEU A 279 -4.84 10.61 -3.70
CA LEU A 279 -5.31 9.33 -3.17
C LEU A 279 -4.29 8.68 -2.22
N ALA A 280 -3.01 8.65 -2.62
CA ALA A 280 -1.95 8.07 -1.81
C ALA A 280 -1.79 8.82 -0.47
N LEU A 281 -1.97 10.14 -0.46
CA LEU A 281 -1.96 10.96 0.75
C LEU A 281 -3.16 10.71 1.66
N LEU A 282 -4.36 10.54 1.10
CA LEU A 282 -5.54 10.14 1.89
C LEU A 282 -5.30 8.79 2.56
N PHE A 283 -4.76 7.81 1.83
CA PHE A 283 -4.39 6.51 2.39
C PHE A 283 -3.30 6.62 3.46
N ALA A 284 -2.29 7.44 3.25
CA ALA A 284 -1.22 7.69 4.23
C ALA A 284 -1.75 8.30 5.52
N SER A 285 -2.62 9.33 5.41
CA SER A 285 -3.30 9.95 6.54
C SER A 285 -4.05 8.91 7.38
N ASN A 286 -4.87 8.07 6.73
CA ASN A 286 -5.66 7.09 7.46
C ASN A 286 -4.81 5.95 8.05
N LYS A 287 -3.79 5.48 7.32
CA LYS A 287 -2.97 4.32 7.71
C LYS A 287 -1.92 4.66 8.76
N TRP A 288 -1.31 5.83 8.69
CA TRP A 288 -0.24 6.25 9.59
C TRP A 288 -0.67 7.30 10.62
N HIS A 289 -1.93 7.74 10.58
CA HIS A 289 -2.53 8.68 11.53
C HIS A 289 -1.79 10.01 11.64
N ASP A 290 -1.36 10.53 10.49
CA ASP A 290 -0.63 11.78 10.37
C ASP A 290 -1.47 12.78 9.56
N SER A 291 -1.86 13.88 10.21
CA SER A 291 -2.75 14.88 9.64
C SER A 291 -2.10 15.71 8.54
N GLU A 292 -0.76 15.78 8.47
CA GLU A 292 -0.07 16.56 7.45
C GLU A 292 -0.36 16.01 6.03
N TYR A 293 -0.50 14.68 5.89
CA TYR A 293 -0.90 14.09 4.61
C TYR A 293 -2.32 14.50 4.20
N LEU A 294 -3.26 14.58 5.15
CA LEU A 294 -4.63 14.99 4.86
C LEU A 294 -4.70 16.45 4.45
N ASP A 295 -3.95 17.33 5.12
CA ASP A 295 -3.91 18.75 4.80
C ASP A 295 -3.32 18.98 3.41
N LEU A 296 -2.24 18.27 3.06
CA LEU A 296 -1.69 18.31 1.70
C LEU A 296 -2.67 17.73 0.66
N ALA A 297 -3.34 16.61 0.96
CA ALA A 297 -4.33 16.02 0.07
C ALA A 297 -5.46 17.00 -0.26
N LYS A 298 -5.98 17.72 0.75
CA LYS A 298 -7.03 18.74 0.56
C LYS A 298 -6.61 19.86 -0.39
N LEU A 299 -5.37 20.33 -0.27
CA LEU A 299 -4.83 21.37 -1.15
C LEU A 299 -4.76 20.89 -2.60
N ILE A 300 -4.26 19.67 -2.82
CA ILE A 300 -4.18 19.06 -4.16
C ILE A 300 -5.59 18.84 -4.72
N ILE A 301 -6.51 18.25 -3.96
CA ILE A 301 -7.89 17.99 -4.38
C ILE A 301 -8.58 19.28 -4.83
N SER A 302 -8.48 20.35 -4.04
CA SER A 302 -9.03 21.66 -4.38
C SER A 302 -8.46 22.20 -5.70
N ASP A 303 -7.16 22.01 -5.94
CA ASP A 303 -6.52 22.51 -7.16
C ASP A 303 -6.78 21.61 -8.39
N ILE A 304 -6.96 20.29 -8.23
CA ILE A 304 -7.46 19.41 -9.30
C ILE A 304 -8.82 19.93 -9.76
N TRP A 305 -9.74 20.22 -8.82
CA TRP A 305 -11.04 20.77 -9.17
C TRP A 305 -10.92 22.09 -9.94
N LYS A 306 -10.05 22.99 -9.48
CA LYS A 306 -9.90 24.33 -10.06
C LYS A 306 -9.22 24.35 -11.42
N TYR A 307 -8.18 23.54 -11.61
CA TYR A 307 -7.28 23.63 -12.76
C TYR A 307 -7.40 22.45 -13.71
N GLU A 308 -7.91 21.29 -13.27
CA GLU A 308 -7.97 20.07 -14.07
C GLU A 308 -9.39 19.57 -14.32
N THR A 309 -10.37 20.46 -14.09
CA THR A 309 -11.74 20.25 -14.54
C THR A 309 -12.21 21.41 -15.42
N VAL A 310 -13.26 21.14 -16.20
CA VAL A 310 -13.96 22.14 -17.00
C VAL A 310 -15.45 22.00 -16.84
N GLU A 311 -16.16 23.13 -16.89
CA GLU A 311 -17.62 23.15 -16.94
C GLU A 311 -18.10 23.31 -18.38
N VAL A 312 -18.98 22.40 -18.80
CA VAL A 312 -19.61 22.39 -20.12
C VAL A 312 -21.09 22.09 -19.94
N ASN A 313 -21.95 23.00 -20.38
CA ASN A 313 -23.42 22.88 -20.28
C ASN A 313 -23.93 22.52 -18.86
N GLY A 314 -23.37 23.16 -17.83
CA GLY A 314 -23.77 22.95 -16.43
C GLY A 314 -23.34 21.62 -15.81
N LYS A 315 -22.49 20.85 -16.51
CA LYS A 315 -21.81 19.66 -15.98
C LYS A 315 -20.31 19.90 -15.92
N ARG A 316 -19.66 19.33 -14.92
CA ARG A 316 -18.21 19.39 -14.75
C ARG A 316 -17.54 18.08 -15.13
N PHE A 317 -16.40 18.19 -15.79
CA PHE A 317 -15.65 17.07 -16.34
C PHE A 317 -14.18 17.18 -15.96
N ILE A 318 -13.57 16.06 -15.59
CA ILE A 318 -12.10 15.95 -15.47
C ILE A 318 -11.49 16.03 -16.86
N VAL A 319 -10.39 16.75 -17.00
CA VAL A 319 -9.61 16.86 -18.24
C VAL A 319 -8.18 16.35 -18.03
N ALA A 320 -7.38 16.29 -19.08
CA ALA A 320 -6.05 15.67 -19.05
C ALA A 320 -4.96 16.39 -18.24
N GLY A 321 -5.18 17.68 -17.94
CA GLY A 321 -4.28 18.52 -17.16
C GLY A 321 -4.70 19.97 -17.27
N ASP A 322 -3.94 20.85 -16.65
CA ASP A 322 -4.20 22.29 -16.66
C ASP A 322 -4.13 22.91 -18.07
N TRP A 323 -3.25 22.40 -18.91
CA TRP A 323 -3.14 22.78 -20.32
C TRP A 323 -4.40 22.40 -21.11
N ALA A 324 -5.11 21.35 -20.70
CA ALA A 324 -6.33 20.89 -21.35
C ALA A 324 -7.55 21.73 -20.92
N SER A 325 -7.55 22.32 -19.72
CA SER A 325 -8.63 23.18 -19.19
C SER A 325 -8.54 24.65 -19.62
N ALA A 326 -7.47 25.03 -20.32
CA ALA A 326 -7.23 26.43 -20.71
C ALA A 326 -8.43 27.04 -21.46
N LYS A 327 -8.86 28.24 -21.01
CA LYS A 327 -10.10 28.88 -21.48
C LYS A 327 -10.17 29.09 -22.99
N ASN A 328 -9.03 29.37 -23.62
CA ASN A 328 -8.89 29.63 -25.05
C ASN A 328 -8.91 28.35 -25.91
N ASN A 329 -8.85 27.16 -25.30
CA ASN A 329 -8.94 25.91 -26.05
C ASN A 329 -10.32 25.77 -26.69
N LYS A 330 -10.37 25.29 -27.94
CA LYS A 330 -11.62 25.01 -28.66
C LYS A 330 -12.26 23.68 -28.22
N ILE A 331 -11.42 22.76 -27.78
CA ILE A 331 -11.77 21.43 -27.27
C ILE A 331 -11.02 21.22 -25.96
N TYR A 332 -11.57 20.44 -25.04
CA TYR A 332 -10.89 20.06 -23.82
C TYR A 332 -10.47 18.59 -23.93
N THR A 333 -9.17 18.35 -23.86
CA THR A 333 -8.60 17.01 -24.04
C THR A 333 -8.86 16.13 -22.82
N ILE A 334 -9.29 14.90 -23.07
CA ILE A 334 -9.61 13.87 -22.10
C ILE A 334 -8.74 12.66 -22.38
N ASN A 335 -8.17 12.08 -21.34
CA ASN A 335 -7.59 10.74 -21.40
C ASN A 335 -8.51 9.80 -20.60
N PRO A 336 -9.21 8.84 -21.22
CA PRO A 336 -10.08 7.91 -20.50
C PRO A 336 -9.38 7.17 -19.36
N SER A 337 -8.07 6.96 -19.52
CA SER A 337 -7.23 6.28 -18.54
C SER A 337 -6.93 7.12 -17.30
N TYR A 338 -7.27 8.41 -17.29
CA TYR A 338 -7.12 9.31 -16.13
C TYR A 338 -8.38 9.38 -15.27
N LEU A 339 -9.50 8.85 -15.76
CA LEU A 339 -10.77 8.84 -15.04
C LEU A 339 -10.73 7.80 -13.92
N SER A 340 -10.81 8.27 -12.68
CA SER A 340 -10.71 7.44 -11.46
C SER A 340 -11.95 7.60 -10.56
N PRO A 341 -13.14 7.11 -10.96
CA PRO A 341 -14.39 7.31 -10.21
C PRO A 341 -14.28 6.98 -8.71
N TYR A 342 -13.53 5.95 -8.36
CA TYR A 342 -13.36 5.51 -6.97
C TYR A 342 -12.68 6.57 -6.09
N THR A 343 -11.77 7.35 -6.66
CA THR A 343 -11.04 8.42 -5.97
C THR A 343 -11.97 9.60 -5.70
N TYR A 344 -12.82 9.96 -6.67
CA TYR A 344 -13.73 11.11 -6.52
C TYR A 344 -14.74 10.92 -5.39
N ARG A 345 -15.15 9.69 -5.09
CA ARG A 345 -15.99 9.39 -3.91
C ARG A 345 -15.27 9.74 -2.60
N MET A 346 -13.96 9.50 -2.53
CA MET A 346 -13.15 9.89 -1.37
C MET A 346 -12.92 11.40 -1.36
N PHE A 347 -12.74 12.02 -2.52
CA PHE A 347 -12.63 13.48 -2.61
C PHE A 347 -13.92 14.15 -2.15
N ALA A 348 -15.10 13.61 -2.49
CA ALA A 348 -16.40 14.06 -1.97
C ALA A 348 -16.51 13.95 -0.43
N GLU A 349 -15.78 13.02 0.20
CA GLU A 349 -15.71 12.92 1.67
C GLU A 349 -14.88 14.03 2.30
N VAL A 350 -13.84 14.50 1.60
CA VAL A 350 -12.82 15.42 2.11
C VAL A 350 -13.11 16.88 1.75
N ASP A 351 -13.55 17.11 0.52
CA ASP A 351 -13.89 18.41 -0.06
C ASP A 351 -15.42 18.51 -0.22
N LYS A 352 -16.05 19.19 0.73
CA LYS A 352 -17.51 19.38 0.78
C LYS A 352 -18.00 20.59 0.00
N GLU A 353 -17.08 21.42 -0.52
CA GLU A 353 -17.42 22.64 -1.24
C GLU A 353 -17.72 22.36 -2.73
N HIS A 354 -17.27 21.21 -3.23
CA HIS A 354 -17.33 20.83 -4.63
C HIS A 354 -18.10 19.53 -4.88
N ASP A 355 -18.85 19.49 -5.98
CA ASP A 355 -19.69 18.35 -6.38
C ASP A 355 -18.87 17.25 -7.07
N TRP A 356 -18.04 16.56 -6.29
CA TRP A 356 -17.26 15.41 -6.76
C TRP A 356 -18.13 14.21 -7.14
N ASP A 357 -19.34 14.09 -6.61
CA ASP A 357 -20.32 13.07 -7.03
C ASP A 357 -20.79 13.29 -8.48
N GLN A 358 -20.89 14.55 -8.92
CA GLN A 358 -21.10 14.84 -10.34
C GLN A 358 -19.92 14.37 -11.20
N ILE A 359 -18.68 14.53 -10.74
CA ILE A 359 -17.49 14.04 -11.46
C ILE A 359 -17.50 12.51 -11.61
N VAL A 360 -17.98 11.77 -10.61
CA VAL A 360 -18.21 10.32 -10.74
C VAL A 360 -19.16 10.03 -11.91
N ASN A 361 -20.28 10.74 -11.98
CA ASN A 361 -21.29 10.54 -13.01
C ASN A 361 -20.78 10.91 -14.40
N THR A 362 -20.12 12.07 -14.54
CA THR A 362 -19.59 12.53 -15.82
C THR A 362 -18.39 11.70 -16.27
N SER A 363 -17.66 11.07 -15.36
CA SER A 363 -16.61 10.11 -15.71
C SER A 363 -17.18 8.89 -16.45
N TYR A 364 -18.28 8.29 -15.96
CA TYR A 364 -18.93 7.20 -16.70
C TYR A 364 -19.56 7.68 -18.02
N GLU A 365 -20.11 8.89 -18.05
CA GLU A 365 -20.61 9.48 -19.30
C GLU A 365 -19.50 9.63 -20.35
N LEU A 366 -18.31 10.12 -19.94
CA LEU A 366 -17.15 10.26 -20.82
C LEU A 366 -16.61 8.90 -21.26
N LEU A 367 -16.47 7.95 -20.32
CA LEU A 367 -16.05 6.58 -20.62
C LEU A 367 -16.99 5.93 -21.65
N ASP A 368 -18.30 6.04 -21.44
CA ASP A 368 -19.29 5.52 -22.38
C ASP A 368 -19.15 6.15 -23.76
N LYS A 369 -19.17 7.49 -23.82
CA LYS A 369 -19.10 8.22 -25.09
C LYS A 369 -17.78 8.00 -25.81
N CYS A 370 -16.63 8.19 -25.16
CA CYS A 370 -15.30 8.07 -25.78
C CYS A 370 -15.06 6.67 -26.32
N THR A 371 -15.52 5.64 -25.62
CA THR A 371 -15.39 4.25 -26.05
C THR A 371 -16.34 3.88 -27.18
N SER A 372 -17.54 4.46 -27.24
CA SER A 372 -18.51 4.18 -28.31
C SER A 372 -18.36 5.09 -29.53
N LEU A 373 -17.39 6.03 -29.53
CA LEU A 373 -17.22 6.98 -30.62
C LEU A 373 -16.94 6.26 -31.95
N HIS A 374 -17.49 6.80 -33.02
CA HIS A 374 -17.19 6.35 -34.38
C HIS A 374 -16.02 7.20 -34.91
N ILE A 375 -14.80 6.83 -34.50
CA ILE A 375 -13.59 7.62 -34.74
C ILE A 375 -13.00 7.33 -36.13
N ASP A 376 -12.36 6.16 -36.28
CA ASP A 376 -11.61 5.79 -37.50
C ASP A 376 -12.42 4.88 -38.44
N SER A 377 -13.63 4.50 -38.04
CA SER A 377 -14.52 3.64 -38.81
C SER A 377 -15.99 3.88 -38.44
N ASN A 378 -16.90 3.32 -39.24
CA ASN A 378 -18.35 3.34 -38.95
C ASN A 378 -18.75 2.41 -37.77
N THR A 379 -17.79 1.75 -37.14
CA THR A 379 -17.98 0.83 -36.01
C THR A 379 -16.99 1.12 -34.88
N SER A 380 -17.38 0.84 -33.64
CA SER A 380 -16.48 0.80 -32.48
C SER A 380 -16.43 -0.62 -31.92
N ALA A 381 -15.25 -1.04 -31.44
CA ALA A 381 -15.09 -2.29 -30.68
C ALA A 381 -15.46 -2.14 -29.19
N ASN A 382 -15.98 -0.97 -28.81
CA ASN A 382 -16.23 -0.58 -27.43
C ASN A 382 -14.98 -0.68 -26.54
N ILE A 383 -13.80 -0.34 -27.07
CA ILE A 383 -12.56 -0.17 -26.30
C ILE A 383 -12.21 1.31 -26.12
N PRO A 384 -11.62 1.72 -24.98
CA PRO A 384 -11.25 3.12 -24.78
C PRO A 384 -10.13 3.54 -25.74
N PRO A 385 -10.19 4.74 -26.34
CA PRO A 385 -9.04 5.33 -27.00
C PRO A 385 -8.04 5.85 -25.96
N ASP A 386 -6.80 6.10 -26.36
CA ASP A 386 -5.79 6.78 -25.54
C ASP A 386 -6.27 8.20 -25.21
N TRP A 387 -6.85 8.89 -26.20
CA TRP A 387 -7.25 10.28 -26.09
C TRP A 387 -8.58 10.56 -26.82
N CYS A 388 -9.47 11.27 -26.14
CA CYS A 388 -10.67 11.88 -26.72
C CYS A 388 -10.73 13.34 -26.29
N ALA A 389 -11.75 14.07 -26.73
CA ALA A 389 -11.97 15.45 -26.31
C ALA A 389 -13.45 15.75 -26.18
N ILE A 390 -13.77 16.80 -25.44
CA ILE A 390 -15.10 17.42 -25.41
C ILE A 390 -15.04 18.81 -26.03
N ASP A 391 -15.98 19.13 -26.92
CA ASP A 391 -16.15 20.49 -27.41
C ASP A 391 -16.92 21.37 -26.40
N LYS A 392 -17.05 22.66 -26.71
CA LYS A 392 -17.81 23.61 -25.87
C LYS A 392 -19.31 23.32 -25.81
N ASN A 393 -19.84 22.45 -26.66
CA ASN A 393 -21.23 22.05 -26.69
C ASN A 393 -21.46 20.70 -25.97
N GLY A 394 -20.42 20.09 -25.40
CA GLY A 394 -20.49 18.81 -24.71
C GLY A 394 -20.51 17.59 -25.63
N ASN A 395 -20.20 17.77 -26.92
CA ASN A 395 -19.99 16.65 -27.83
C ASN A 395 -18.62 16.05 -27.55
N VAL A 396 -18.58 14.71 -27.51
CA VAL A 396 -17.33 13.95 -27.39
C VAL A 396 -16.82 13.68 -28.80
N LEU A 397 -15.52 13.90 -29.03
CA LEU A 397 -14.86 13.76 -30.33
C LEU A 397 -13.41 13.28 -30.16
N ILE A 398 -12.68 13.18 -31.26
CA ILE A 398 -11.27 12.81 -31.28
C ILE A 398 -10.42 13.98 -30.77
N ALA A 399 -9.38 13.71 -29.99
CA ALA A 399 -8.43 14.74 -29.58
C ALA A 399 -7.48 15.13 -30.72
N GLU A 400 -7.94 15.93 -31.69
CA GLU A 400 -7.14 16.35 -32.86
C GLU A 400 -5.86 17.13 -32.51
N ASN A 401 -5.80 17.71 -31.32
CA ASN A 401 -4.62 18.40 -30.82
C ASN A 401 -3.52 17.46 -30.31
N ILE A 402 -3.79 16.16 -30.24
CA ILE A 402 -2.83 15.13 -29.85
C ILE A 402 -2.26 14.48 -31.11
N ASN A 403 -0.96 14.65 -31.31
CA ASN A 403 -0.26 14.05 -32.44
C ASN A 403 -0.18 12.52 -32.28
N GLY A 404 -0.44 11.77 -33.36
CA GLY A 404 -0.21 10.33 -33.40
C GLY A 404 -1.48 9.50 -33.16
N LYS A 405 -1.37 8.51 -32.26
CA LYS A 405 -2.37 7.43 -32.07
C LYS A 405 -3.51 7.79 -31.10
N ALA A 406 -3.96 9.05 -31.08
CA ALA A 406 -4.99 9.52 -30.14
C ALA A 406 -6.22 8.59 -30.06
N SER A 407 -6.67 8.09 -31.21
CA SER A 407 -7.84 7.20 -31.32
C SER A 407 -7.59 5.73 -30.99
N SER A 408 -6.34 5.29 -30.91
CA SER A 408 -6.02 3.89 -30.70
C SER A 408 -6.24 3.49 -29.24
N TYR A 409 -6.50 2.21 -29.00
CA TYR A 409 -6.25 1.62 -27.69
C TYR A 409 -4.78 1.25 -27.63
N SER A 410 -3.97 1.94 -26.80
CA SER A 410 -2.57 1.60 -26.56
C SER A 410 -2.15 1.87 -25.11
N TYR A 411 -0.91 2.29 -24.88
CA TYR A 411 -0.26 2.34 -23.56
C TYR A 411 -0.91 3.31 -22.57
N ASP A 412 -1.64 4.32 -23.03
CA ASP A 412 -2.49 5.13 -22.15
C ASP A 412 -3.76 4.37 -21.78
N ALA A 413 -4.54 3.97 -22.79
CA ALA A 413 -5.88 3.42 -22.67
C ALA A 413 -5.96 2.18 -21.78
N ILE A 414 -4.87 1.39 -21.69
CA ILE A 414 -4.84 0.17 -20.88
C ILE A 414 -5.24 0.38 -19.42
N ARG A 415 -4.93 1.55 -18.86
CA ARG A 415 -5.12 1.82 -17.43
C ARG A 415 -6.58 2.04 -17.09
N THR A 416 -7.38 2.43 -18.08
CA THR A 416 -8.84 2.52 -17.98
C THR A 416 -9.43 1.21 -17.45
N LEU A 417 -8.94 0.07 -17.95
CA LEU A 417 -9.41 -1.25 -17.51
C LEU A 417 -9.17 -1.48 -16.02
N TRP A 418 -7.95 -1.17 -15.56
CA TRP A 418 -7.58 -1.34 -14.17
C TRP A 418 -8.34 -0.36 -13.25
N ARG A 419 -8.46 0.91 -13.64
CA ARG A 419 -9.17 1.93 -12.83
C ARG A 419 -10.64 1.56 -12.64
N ILE A 420 -11.32 1.09 -13.68
CA ILE A 420 -12.73 0.70 -13.59
C ILE A 420 -12.93 -0.64 -12.89
N ALA A 421 -12.01 -1.59 -13.06
CA ALA A 421 -12.00 -2.82 -12.27
C ALA A 421 -11.83 -2.54 -10.76
N LEU A 422 -10.99 -1.56 -10.40
CA LEU A 422 -10.79 -1.15 -9.02
C LEU A 422 -12.04 -0.48 -8.43
N ASP A 423 -12.72 0.39 -9.19
CA ASP A 423 -14.00 0.98 -8.76
C ASP A 423 -15.05 -0.09 -8.45
N TYR A 424 -15.23 -1.06 -9.33
CA TYR A 424 -16.13 -2.19 -9.07
C TYR A 424 -15.68 -3.03 -7.87
N THR A 425 -14.37 -3.18 -7.67
CA THR A 425 -13.82 -3.94 -6.54
C THR A 425 -14.20 -3.29 -5.21
N TRP A 426 -14.05 -1.96 -5.09
CA TRP A 426 -14.30 -1.22 -3.85
C TRP A 426 -15.76 -0.84 -3.61
N TYR A 427 -16.46 -0.40 -4.65
CA TYR A 427 -17.78 0.22 -4.51
C TYR A 427 -18.91 -0.60 -5.12
N LYS A 428 -18.60 -1.65 -5.89
CA LYS A 428 -19.62 -2.48 -6.59
C LYS A 428 -20.55 -1.66 -7.48
N ASP A 429 -20.08 -0.55 -8.04
CA ASP A 429 -20.88 0.30 -8.93
C ASP A 429 -21.24 -0.49 -10.20
N SER A 430 -22.53 -0.60 -10.49
CA SER A 430 -23.00 -1.38 -11.64
C SER A 430 -22.55 -0.80 -12.98
N ARG A 431 -22.28 0.51 -13.05
CA ARG A 431 -21.76 1.15 -14.27
C ARG A 431 -20.35 0.65 -14.59
N ALA A 432 -19.52 0.43 -13.57
CA ALA A 432 -18.19 -0.15 -13.74
C ALA A 432 -18.27 -1.57 -14.35
N LEU A 433 -19.15 -2.42 -13.80
CA LEU A 433 -19.36 -3.78 -14.32
C LEU A 433 -19.86 -3.76 -15.77
N ASN A 434 -20.89 -2.97 -16.06
CA ASN A 434 -21.47 -2.85 -17.40
C ASN A 434 -20.45 -2.34 -18.43
N TYR A 435 -19.64 -1.33 -18.04
CA TYR A 435 -18.58 -0.78 -18.88
C TYR A 435 -17.52 -1.83 -19.24
N LEU A 436 -17.11 -2.68 -18.28
CA LEU A 436 -16.15 -3.74 -18.56
C LEU A 436 -16.76 -4.87 -19.39
N GLN A 437 -17.98 -5.32 -19.06
CA GLN A 437 -18.60 -6.48 -19.73
C GLN A 437 -18.90 -6.26 -21.22
N ARG A 438 -19.08 -5.02 -21.68
CA ARG A 438 -19.31 -4.74 -23.12
C ARG A 438 -18.05 -4.93 -23.99
N MET A 439 -16.86 -5.00 -23.40
CA MET A 439 -15.59 -5.19 -24.11
C MET A 439 -15.37 -6.67 -24.43
N THR A 440 -16.05 -7.16 -25.47
CA THR A 440 -16.01 -8.59 -25.82
C THR A 440 -14.81 -9.02 -26.67
N ILE A 441 -13.99 -8.07 -27.14
CA ILE A 441 -12.84 -8.35 -28.02
C ILE A 441 -11.80 -9.24 -27.35
N TRP A 442 -11.37 -8.93 -26.13
CA TRP A 442 -10.30 -9.68 -25.47
C TRP A 442 -10.71 -11.08 -25.00
N PRO A 443 -11.92 -11.31 -24.44
CA PRO A 443 -12.39 -12.68 -24.21
C PRO A 443 -12.34 -13.55 -25.47
N LYS A 444 -12.73 -12.98 -26.63
CA LYS A 444 -12.68 -13.67 -27.92
C LYS A 444 -11.24 -13.96 -28.34
N GLU A 445 -10.36 -12.97 -28.33
CA GLU A 445 -8.97 -13.15 -28.73
C GLU A 445 -8.20 -14.12 -27.81
N TRP A 446 -8.46 -14.08 -26.51
CA TRP A 446 -7.86 -15.02 -25.57
C TRP A 446 -8.34 -16.45 -25.86
N THR A 447 -9.63 -16.65 -26.10
CA THR A 447 -10.20 -17.97 -26.40
C THR A 447 -9.66 -18.54 -27.72
N GLU A 448 -9.55 -17.71 -28.76
CA GLU A 448 -9.14 -18.14 -30.10
C GLU A 448 -7.62 -18.28 -30.24
N LYS A 449 -6.85 -17.35 -29.66
CA LYS A 449 -5.42 -17.19 -29.95
C LYS A 449 -4.53 -17.32 -28.71
N GLN A 450 -5.08 -17.24 -27.50
CA GLN A 450 -4.34 -17.13 -26.23
C GLN A 450 -3.32 -15.97 -26.24
N LYS A 451 -3.70 -14.88 -26.92
CA LYS A 451 -2.89 -13.69 -27.12
C LYS A 451 -3.75 -12.44 -27.09
N ILE A 452 -3.19 -11.39 -26.51
CA ILE A 452 -3.74 -10.04 -26.54
C ILE A 452 -2.61 -9.09 -26.91
N TYR A 453 -2.86 -8.20 -27.86
CA TYR A 453 -1.87 -7.33 -28.48
C TYR A 453 -1.73 -5.98 -27.75
N SER A 454 -0.62 -5.29 -28.02
CA SER A 454 -0.27 -4.01 -27.40
C SER A 454 -0.93 -2.79 -28.05
N THR A 455 -1.58 -2.95 -29.20
CA THR A 455 -2.28 -1.82 -29.84
C THR A 455 -3.42 -2.31 -30.72
N TYR A 456 -4.58 -1.67 -30.56
CA TYR A 456 -5.74 -1.86 -31.43
C TYR A 456 -6.19 -0.51 -31.99
N THR A 457 -6.67 -0.51 -33.23
CA THR A 457 -7.50 0.58 -33.73
C THR A 457 -8.81 0.63 -32.94
N HIS A 458 -9.50 1.78 -32.94
CA HIS A 458 -10.74 1.94 -32.19
C HIS A 458 -11.86 0.96 -32.60
N ASP A 459 -11.84 0.48 -33.85
CA ASP A 459 -12.74 -0.54 -34.39
C ASP A 459 -12.31 -1.98 -34.08
N GLY A 460 -11.24 -2.16 -33.29
CA GLY A 460 -10.82 -3.46 -32.75
C GLY A 460 -9.89 -4.27 -33.65
N LYS A 461 -9.26 -3.68 -34.66
CA LYS A 461 -8.22 -4.36 -35.45
C LYS A 461 -6.88 -4.23 -34.74
N MET A 462 -6.15 -5.33 -34.63
CA MET A 462 -4.77 -5.29 -34.14
C MET A 462 -3.91 -4.42 -35.08
N VAL A 463 -3.14 -3.50 -34.52
CA VAL A 463 -2.25 -2.62 -35.30
C VAL A 463 -0.88 -3.28 -35.51
N ASN A 464 -0.42 -4.03 -34.51
CA ASN A 464 0.79 -4.84 -34.56
C ASN A 464 0.50 -6.20 -33.90
N ASN A 465 1.44 -7.14 -34.01
CA ASN A 465 1.37 -8.45 -33.37
C ASN A 465 2.15 -8.52 -32.05
N GLU A 466 2.51 -7.36 -31.48
CA GLU A 466 3.30 -7.27 -30.26
C GLU A 466 2.42 -7.53 -29.04
N GLU A 467 2.98 -8.19 -28.04
CA GLU A 467 2.37 -8.40 -26.72
C GLU A 467 3.18 -7.60 -25.71
N SER A 468 2.54 -7.12 -24.63
CA SER A 468 3.21 -6.33 -23.59
C SER A 468 2.75 -6.76 -22.20
N LEU A 469 3.68 -6.76 -21.24
CA LEU A 469 3.37 -7.16 -19.87
C LEU A 469 2.49 -6.14 -19.15
N SER A 470 2.66 -4.84 -19.39
CA SER A 470 1.74 -3.81 -18.88
C SER A 470 0.30 -4.02 -19.35
N HIS A 471 0.11 -4.41 -20.62
CA HIS A 471 -1.20 -4.77 -21.16
C HIS A 471 -1.80 -5.97 -20.44
N TYR A 472 -1.02 -7.04 -20.25
CA TYR A 472 -1.48 -8.19 -19.49
C TYR A 472 -1.76 -7.86 -18.02
N GLY A 473 -1.02 -6.94 -17.41
CA GLY A 473 -1.25 -6.47 -16.04
C GLY A 473 -2.62 -5.80 -15.87
N THR A 474 -2.98 -4.85 -16.74
CA THR A 474 -4.29 -4.19 -16.66
C THR A 474 -5.44 -5.09 -17.13
N GLN A 475 -5.21 -5.97 -18.11
CA GLN A 475 -6.20 -6.94 -18.54
C GLN A 475 -6.45 -8.02 -17.49
N LEU A 476 -5.44 -8.38 -16.70
CA LEU A 476 -5.65 -9.26 -15.56
C LEU A 476 -6.67 -8.66 -14.58
N ALA A 477 -6.61 -7.35 -14.33
CA ALA A 477 -7.62 -6.67 -13.52
C ALA A 477 -9.02 -6.69 -14.17
N PHE A 478 -9.10 -6.43 -15.49
CA PHE A 478 -10.34 -6.56 -16.25
C PHE A 478 -10.96 -7.96 -16.10
N PHE A 479 -10.20 -9.02 -16.38
CA PHE A 479 -10.68 -10.40 -16.33
C PHE A 479 -10.97 -10.87 -14.91
N THR A 480 -10.32 -10.30 -13.89
CA THR A 480 -10.69 -10.58 -12.49
C THR A 480 -12.17 -10.27 -12.23
N ILE A 481 -12.72 -9.28 -12.93
CA ILE A 481 -14.13 -8.89 -12.82
C ILE A 481 -15.01 -9.62 -13.84
N THR A 482 -14.56 -9.76 -15.08
CA THR A 482 -15.42 -10.21 -16.19
C THR A 482 -15.37 -11.71 -16.45
N ASP A 483 -14.22 -12.37 -16.25
CA ASP A 483 -14.04 -13.81 -16.44
C ASP A 483 -12.84 -14.33 -15.62
N LYS A 484 -13.13 -14.85 -14.42
CA LYS A 484 -12.11 -15.33 -13.48
C LYS A 484 -11.26 -16.48 -14.05
N LYS A 485 -11.82 -17.29 -14.95
CA LYS A 485 -11.07 -18.40 -15.57
C LYS A 485 -9.99 -17.85 -16.50
N ILE A 486 -10.33 -16.88 -17.34
CA ILE A 486 -9.35 -16.21 -18.20
C ILE A 486 -8.32 -15.46 -17.36
N ALA A 487 -8.72 -14.80 -16.27
CA ALA A 487 -7.80 -14.15 -15.34
C ALA A 487 -6.75 -15.13 -14.81
N ASP A 488 -7.16 -16.33 -14.38
CA ASP A 488 -6.26 -17.37 -13.87
C ASP A 488 -5.29 -17.86 -14.94
N GLU A 489 -5.75 -17.99 -16.18
CA GLU A 489 -4.92 -18.38 -17.32
C GLU A 489 -3.89 -17.29 -17.66
N ILE A 490 -4.29 -16.02 -17.72
CA ILE A 490 -3.38 -14.89 -17.96
C ILE A 490 -2.35 -14.80 -16.84
N TYR A 491 -2.79 -14.86 -15.58
CA TYR A 491 -1.88 -14.80 -14.45
C TYR A 491 -0.82 -15.90 -14.52
N LYS A 492 -1.23 -17.15 -14.77
CA LYS A 492 -0.27 -18.27 -14.86
C LYS A 492 0.62 -18.19 -16.09
N LYS A 493 0.04 -17.98 -17.29
CA LYS A 493 0.74 -18.13 -18.58
C LYS A 493 1.54 -16.90 -18.98
N LYS A 494 1.11 -15.70 -18.59
CA LYS A 494 1.68 -14.43 -19.06
C LYS A 494 2.35 -13.61 -17.96
N ILE A 495 1.83 -13.66 -16.72
CA ILE A 495 2.42 -12.89 -15.61
C ILE A 495 3.44 -13.72 -14.83
N LEU A 496 2.99 -14.80 -14.20
CA LEU A 496 3.83 -15.63 -13.33
C LEU A 496 4.95 -16.35 -14.09
N SER A 497 4.72 -16.71 -15.36
CA SER A 497 5.76 -17.30 -16.23
C SER A 497 6.93 -16.34 -16.52
N GLN A 498 6.71 -15.04 -16.36
CA GLN A 498 7.72 -14.00 -16.56
C GLN A 498 8.36 -13.56 -15.24
N TRP A 499 7.93 -14.10 -14.10
CA TRP A 499 8.48 -13.74 -12.79
C TRP A 499 9.93 -14.24 -12.63
N ASN A 500 10.81 -13.33 -12.23
CA ASN A 500 12.16 -13.63 -11.81
C ASN A 500 12.26 -13.60 -10.28
N LYS A 501 12.94 -14.60 -9.71
CA LYS A 501 13.21 -14.71 -8.27
C LYS A 501 13.96 -13.50 -7.67
N GLU A 502 14.62 -12.70 -8.50
CA GLU A 502 15.31 -11.46 -8.10
C GLU A 502 14.34 -10.30 -7.83
N GLY A 503 13.08 -10.39 -8.30
CA GLY A 503 12.04 -9.42 -7.97
C GLY A 503 11.38 -8.72 -9.16
N TYR A 504 11.61 -9.12 -10.40
CA TYR A 504 11.06 -8.41 -11.55
C TYR A 504 10.33 -9.34 -12.51
N TRP A 505 9.51 -8.77 -13.40
CA TRP A 505 8.85 -9.51 -14.47
C TRP A 505 9.47 -9.19 -15.83
N GLY A 506 9.76 -10.20 -16.64
CA GLY A 506 10.25 -10.00 -18.01
C GLY A 506 11.54 -9.18 -18.06
N ASP A 507 11.55 -8.09 -18.84
CA ASP A 507 12.67 -7.15 -18.85
C ASP A 507 12.60 -6.22 -17.63
N LYS A 508 13.57 -6.38 -16.72
CA LYS A 508 13.69 -5.55 -15.52
C LYS A 508 13.81 -4.06 -15.82
N ASN A 509 14.32 -3.68 -17.00
CA ASN A 509 14.48 -2.29 -17.42
C ASN A 509 13.20 -1.71 -18.03
N ASN A 510 12.14 -2.49 -18.23
CA ASN A 510 10.87 -1.92 -18.67
C ASN A 510 10.09 -1.37 -17.48
N TYR A 511 10.31 -0.09 -17.20
CA TYR A 511 9.67 0.65 -16.10
C TYR A 511 8.15 0.49 -16.07
N TYR A 512 7.51 0.64 -17.23
CA TYR A 512 6.06 0.68 -17.32
C TYR A 512 5.44 -0.72 -17.08
N ASP A 513 6.07 -1.76 -17.63
CA ASP A 513 5.68 -3.14 -17.38
C ASP A 513 5.79 -3.50 -15.89
N GLN A 514 6.87 -3.11 -15.20
CA GLN A 514 7.02 -3.40 -13.76
C GLN A 514 5.88 -2.80 -12.91
N ASN A 515 5.43 -1.58 -13.22
CA ASN A 515 4.34 -0.95 -12.46
C ASN A 515 3.00 -1.62 -12.74
N TRP A 516 2.63 -1.79 -14.01
CA TRP A 516 1.29 -2.27 -14.36
C TRP A 516 1.10 -3.77 -14.10
N VAL A 517 2.17 -4.57 -14.18
CA VAL A 517 2.13 -5.95 -13.69
C VAL A 517 1.95 -6.00 -12.18
N TRP A 518 2.62 -5.11 -11.43
CA TRP A 518 2.45 -5.02 -9.98
C TRP A 518 1.01 -4.66 -9.61
N PHE A 519 0.44 -3.60 -10.20
CA PHE A 519 -0.94 -3.16 -9.92
C PHE A 519 -1.99 -4.19 -10.35
N GLY A 520 -1.80 -4.84 -11.50
CA GLY A 520 -2.65 -5.93 -11.97
C GLY A 520 -2.63 -7.14 -11.05
N THR A 521 -1.42 -7.57 -10.65
CA THR A 521 -1.22 -8.68 -9.71
C THR A 521 -1.82 -8.36 -8.35
N ALA A 522 -1.62 -7.14 -7.84
CA ALA A 522 -2.16 -6.71 -6.56
C ALA A 522 -3.69 -6.70 -6.57
N LEU A 523 -4.34 -6.26 -7.65
CA LEU A 523 -5.80 -6.33 -7.76
C LEU A 523 -6.29 -7.78 -7.80
N TYR A 524 -5.72 -8.59 -8.69
CA TYR A 524 -6.11 -10.00 -8.87
C TYR A 524 -5.95 -10.83 -7.59
N THR A 525 -4.96 -10.49 -6.77
CA THR A 525 -4.66 -11.18 -5.49
C THR A 525 -5.30 -10.50 -4.29
N ASN A 526 -6.22 -9.54 -4.51
CA ASN A 526 -6.95 -8.85 -3.45
C ASN A 526 -6.03 -8.11 -2.44
N ASN A 527 -4.92 -7.57 -2.92
CA ASN A 527 -3.94 -6.79 -2.15
C ASN A 527 -4.10 -5.27 -2.31
N LEU A 528 -5.16 -4.82 -2.98
CA LEU A 528 -5.54 -3.42 -3.11
C LEU A 528 -6.85 -3.15 -2.36
N SER A 529 -6.86 -3.32 -1.04
CA SER A 529 -8.01 -2.90 -0.22
C SER A 529 -8.15 -1.38 -0.21
N ASN A 530 -9.36 -0.84 -0.20
CA ASN A 530 -9.56 0.60 0.06
C ASN A 530 -8.99 0.95 1.44
N LEU A 531 -7.95 1.79 1.49
CA LEU A 531 -7.31 2.22 2.74
C LEU A 531 -7.93 3.50 3.31
N TRP A 532 -8.91 4.10 2.62
CA TRP A 532 -9.73 5.23 3.08
C TRP A 532 -11.10 4.73 3.58
N VAL A 533 -11.07 3.85 4.58
CA VAL A 533 -12.30 3.44 5.27
C VAL A 533 -12.37 4.23 6.56
N ASN A 534 -13.16 5.30 6.54
CA ASN A 534 -13.58 5.99 7.76
C ASN A 534 -14.27 4.96 8.66
N LYS A 535 -13.59 4.53 9.74
CA LYS A 535 -14.26 3.80 10.83
C LYS A 535 -15.27 4.78 11.44
N LYS A 536 -16.52 4.70 10.98
CA LYS A 536 -17.64 5.35 11.64
C LYS A 536 -17.79 4.84 13.06
#